data_AF-A0A962H1K3-F1
#
_entry.id   AF-A0A962H1K3-F1
#
_cell.length_a   1.000
_cell.length_b   1.000
_cell.length_c   1.000
_cell.angle_alpha   90.00
_cell.angle_beta   90.00
_cell.angle_gamma   90.00
#
_symmetry.space_group_name_H-M   'P 1'
#
loop_
_entity.id
_entity.type
_entity.pdbx_description
1 polymer ?
#
loop_
_entity_poly.entity_id
_entity_poly.type
_entity_poly.pdbx_seq_one_letter_code
_entity_poly.pdbx_strand_id
1 'polypeptide(L)'
;LILMCLALLGWAYVQADGFGPMLSTPSRFAEGGDRAGQFASVFWPSLTAMVGFWATLALNIPDFTRYAKSQRDQIIGQALGLPLPMALLAFVGVAVTSATVIIYGEAIWDPVALTGRMGGSAVVVALLALLLATLTTNLAANVVAPANGFSNLAPEKISFRMGGYITAGIGIAIFPWKLLESTGAYIFTWLIGYSALLGPIAGIMLADYFLIRRTQLDVAALFRHEGEYSYRGGWNPAAVIALVLGVLPNLPGFLQAAGFVSGVPDTFNAIYTYAWFVGLLVAGAVYLLLMRKR
;
A
#
# COMPACT_ATOMS: atom_id res chain seq x y z
N LEU A 1 -10.55 -3.53 16.77
CA LEU A 1 -9.64 -4.34 15.92
C LEU A 1 -8.82 -5.33 16.74
N ILE A 2 -7.89 -4.90 17.60
CA ILE A 2 -7.01 -5.81 18.37
C ILE A 2 -7.80 -6.89 19.11
N LEU A 3 -8.82 -6.49 19.88
CA LEU A 3 -9.68 -7.45 20.60
C LEU A 3 -10.37 -8.45 19.67
N MET A 4 -10.74 -8.03 18.46
CA MET A 4 -11.34 -8.93 17.46
C MET A 4 -10.30 -9.92 16.93
N CYS A 5 -9.07 -9.46 16.64
CA CYS A 5 -7.99 -10.32 16.21
C CYS A 5 -7.68 -11.38 17.27
N LEU A 6 -7.64 -10.98 18.54
CA LEU A 6 -7.43 -11.89 19.67
C LEU A 6 -8.60 -12.85 19.85
N ALA A 7 -9.85 -12.38 19.70
CA ALA A 7 -11.02 -13.24 19.78
C ALA A 7 -11.05 -14.29 18.65
N LEU A 8 -10.72 -13.88 17.41
CA LEU A 8 -10.63 -14.78 16.27
C LEU A 8 -9.49 -15.78 16.43
N LEU A 9 -8.34 -15.35 16.93
CA LEU A 9 -7.23 -16.24 17.25
C LEU A 9 -7.61 -17.25 18.34
N GLY A 10 -8.30 -16.81 19.39
CA GLY A 10 -8.80 -17.68 20.45
C GLY A 10 -9.82 -18.71 19.93
N TRP A 11 -10.72 -18.29 19.05
CA TRP A 11 -11.64 -19.20 18.36
C TRP A 11 -10.88 -20.25 17.53
N ALA A 12 -9.93 -19.82 16.71
CA ALA A 12 -9.13 -20.72 15.88
C ALA A 12 -8.33 -21.72 16.74
N TYR A 13 -7.74 -21.24 17.83
CA TYR A 13 -7.03 -22.09 18.79
C TYR A 13 -7.92 -23.19 19.39
N VAL A 14 -9.13 -22.85 19.80
CA VAL A 14 -10.08 -23.83 20.38
C VAL A 14 -10.54 -24.83 19.32
N GLN A 15 -10.85 -24.37 18.11
CA GLN A 15 -11.37 -25.24 17.05
C GLN A 15 -10.29 -26.13 16.40
N ALA A 16 -9.02 -25.71 16.43
CA ALA A 16 -7.89 -26.48 15.89
C ALA A 16 -7.18 -27.36 16.94
N ASP A 17 -7.75 -27.49 18.15
CA ASP A 17 -7.16 -28.22 19.28
C ASP A 17 -5.73 -27.75 19.64
N GLY A 18 -5.54 -26.43 19.59
CA GLY A 18 -4.31 -25.75 20.00
C GLY A 18 -3.48 -25.14 18.86
N PHE A 19 -2.29 -24.64 19.21
CA PHE A 19 -1.35 -24.04 18.25
C PHE A 19 -0.55 -25.06 17.45
N GLY A 20 -0.52 -26.33 17.90
CA GLY A 20 0.43 -27.35 17.44
C GLY A 20 0.44 -27.51 15.92
N PRO A 21 -0.62 -28.05 15.31
CA PRO A 21 -0.63 -28.30 13.87
C PRO A 21 -0.59 -27.00 13.03
N MET A 22 -1.09 -25.90 13.60
CA MET A 22 -1.10 -24.58 12.96
C MET A 22 0.31 -23.98 12.80
N LEU A 23 1.20 -24.18 13.78
CA LEU A 23 2.57 -23.63 13.80
C LEU A 23 3.66 -24.67 13.45
N SER A 24 3.34 -25.96 13.50
CA SER A 24 4.30 -27.04 13.21
C SER A 24 4.33 -27.46 11.73
N THR A 25 3.44 -26.90 10.89
CA THR A 25 3.41 -27.21 9.45
C THR A 25 4.77 -26.87 8.81
N PRO A 26 5.46 -27.85 8.21
CA PRO A 26 6.78 -27.62 7.61
C PRO A 26 6.73 -26.60 6.48
N SER A 27 7.77 -25.78 6.37
CA SER A 27 7.89 -24.83 5.27
C SER A 27 8.06 -25.55 3.94
N ARG A 28 7.21 -25.22 2.96
CA ARG A 28 7.33 -25.71 1.57
C ARG A 28 8.57 -25.18 0.86
N PHE A 29 9.19 -24.13 1.37
CA PHE A 29 10.41 -23.53 0.83
C PHE A 29 11.70 -24.11 1.44
N ALA A 30 11.57 -24.94 2.49
CA ALA A 30 12.71 -25.63 3.08
C ALA A 30 13.32 -26.64 2.09
N GLU A 31 14.56 -27.04 2.35
CA GLU A 31 15.24 -28.08 1.58
C GLU A 31 14.41 -29.38 1.61
N GLY A 32 14.15 -29.95 0.43
CA GLY A 32 13.27 -31.12 0.27
C GLY A 32 11.77 -30.82 0.15
N GLY A 33 11.33 -29.57 0.28
CA GLY A 33 9.93 -29.15 0.02
C GLY A 33 9.64 -28.82 -1.45
N ASP A 34 8.36 -28.84 -1.84
CA ASP A 34 7.92 -28.61 -3.24
C ASP A 34 8.38 -27.28 -3.87
N ARG A 35 8.73 -26.29 -3.05
CA ARG A 35 9.15 -24.94 -3.47
C ARG A 35 10.56 -24.61 -3.01
N ALA A 36 11.39 -25.62 -2.74
CA ALA A 36 12.79 -25.44 -2.41
C ALA A 36 13.49 -24.55 -3.46
N GLY A 37 14.28 -23.57 -2.99
CA GLY A 37 14.99 -22.60 -3.85
C GLY A 37 14.13 -21.46 -4.41
N GLN A 38 12.81 -21.48 -4.26
CA GLN A 38 11.90 -20.46 -4.83
C GLN A 38 11.52 -19.35 -3.84
N PHE A 39 12.20 -19.26 -2.69
CA PHE A 39 11.86 -18.25 -1.69
C PHE A 39 12.04 -16.82 -2.23
N ALA A 40 13.20 -16.53 -2.85
CA ALA A 40 13.52 -15.19 -3.34
C ALA A 40 12.57 -14.73 -4.45
N SER A 41 12.14 -15.63 -5.34
CA SER A 41 11.21 -15.33 -6.42
C SER A 41 9.79 -14.98 -5.94
N VAL A 42 9.44 -15.34 -4.69
CA VAL A 42 8.16 -14.96 -4.06
C VAL A 42 8.36 -13.76 -3.14
N PHE A 43 9.45 -13.74 -2.37
CA PHE A 43 9.70 -12.75 -1.34
C PHE A 43 9.82 -11.33 -1.91
N TRP A 44 10.65 -11.13 -2.94
CA TRP A 44 10.91 -9.78 -3.46
C TRP A 44 9.68 -9.11 -4.11
N PRO A 45 8.93 -9.79 -5.01
CA PRO A 45 7.68 -9.23 -5.49
C PRO A 45 6.67 -8.95 -4.38
N SER A 46 6.57 -9.85 -3.37
CA SER A 46 5.66 -9.68 -2.24
C SER A 46 6.06 -8.47 -1.38
N LEU A 47 7.36 -8.27 -1.15
CA LEU A 47 7.87 -7.09 -0.45
C LEU A 47 7.54 -5.82 -1.21
N THR A 48 7.80 -5.78 -2.53
CA THR A 48 7.45 -4.63 -3.38
C THR A 48 5.95 -4.34 -3.37
N ALA A 49 5.11 -5.38 -3.39
CA ALA A 49 3.66 -5.25 -3.29
C ALA A 49 3.22 -4.70 -1.92
N MET A 50 3.82 -5.17 -0.82
CA MET A 50 3.54 -4.65 0.52
C MET A 50 3.98 -3.20 0.68
N VAL A 51 5.12 -2.81 0.12
CA VAL A 51 5.54 -1.40 0.08
C VAL A 51 4.52 -0.58 -0.73
N GLY A 52 4.09 -1.07 -1.89
CA GLY A 52 3.07 -0.42 -2.72
C GLY A 52 1.74 -0.24 -2.02
N PHE A 53 1.32 -1.24 -1.25
CA PHE A 53 0.10 -1.19 -0.45
C PHE A 53 0.14 -0.05 0.58
N TRP A 54 1.29 0.22 1.19
CA TRP A 54 1.46 1.30 2.18
C TRP A 54 1.92 2.64 1.61
N ALA A 55 2.35 2.66 0.35
CA ALA A 55 2.96 3.81 -0.29
C ALA A 55 2.08 5.07 -0.25
N THR A 56 0.78 4.92 -0.48
CA THR A 56 -0.18 6.05 -0.45
C THR A 56 -0.24 6.70 0.92
N LEU A 57 -0.32 5.89 1.96
CA LEU A 57 -0.36 6.40 3.32
C LEU A 57 0.98 7.03 3.68
N ALA A 58 2.10 6.44 3.24
CA ALA A 58 3.42 7.02 3.47
C ALA A 58 3.58 8.40 2.80
N LEU A 59 3.12 8.54 1.56
CA LEU A 59 3.18 9.81 0.81
C LEU A 59 2.25 10.88 1.38
N ASN A 60 1.08 10.48 1.89
CA ASN A 60 0.06 11.39 2.40
C ASN A 60 0.01 11.45 3.93
N ILE A 61 0.99 10.87 4.63
CA ILE A 61 1.07 10.94 6.09
C ILE A 61 1.04 12.38 6.64
N PRO A 62 1.56 13.41 5.93
CA PRO A 62 1.44 14.80 6.37
C PRO A 62 0.01 15.29 6.59
N ASP A 63 -1.00 14.69 5.94
CA ASP A 63 -2.40 15.04 6.16
C ASP A 63 -2.87 14.76 7.59
N PHE A 64 -2.25 13.78 8.25
CA PHE A 64 -2.50 13.44 9.65
C PHE A 64 -1.51 14.13 10.58
N THR A 65 -0.22 14.10 10.23
CA THR A 65 0.84 14.55 11.15
C THR A 65 0.89 16.06 11.30
N ARG A 66 0.28 16.82 10.38
CA ARG A 66 0.03 18.28 10.57
C ARG A 66 -0.81 18.60 11.80
N TYR A 67 -1.59 17.64 12.30
CA TYR A 67 -2.39 17.78 13.53
C TYR A 67 -1.69 17.20 14.78
N ALA A 68 -0.48 16.66 14.63
CA ALA A 68 0.31 16.19 15.76
C ALA A 68 0.85 17.37 16.57
N LYS A 69 0.91 17.21 17.91
CA LYS A 69 1.40 18.25 18.82
C LYS A 69 2.91 18.49 18.68
N SER A 70 3.67 17.45 18.34
CA SER A 70 5.12 17.54 18.16
C SER A 70 5.65 16.47 17.20
N GLN A 71 6.89 16.68 16.73
CA GLN A 71 7.63 15.70 15.94
C GLN A 71 7.86 14.38 16.70
N ARG A 72 8.08 14.46 18.01
CA ARG A 72 8.24 13.26 18.84
C ARG A 72 6.95 12.45 18.90
N ASP A 73 5.81 13.13 19.06
CA ASP A 73 4.50 12.45 19.15
C ASP A 73 4.16 11.72 17.85
N GLN A 74 4.44 12.33 16.69
CA GLN A 74 4.18 11.66 15.41
C GLN A 74 5.10 10.45 15.18
N ILE A 75 6.37 10.51 15.59
CA ILE A 75 7.33 9.41 15.44
C ILE A 75 6.91 8.24 16.34
N ILE A 76 6.65 8.51 17.62
CA ILE A 76 6.24 7.47 18.58
C ILE A 76 4.88 6.89 18.17
N GLY A 77 3.93 7.74 17.81
CA GLY A 77 2.59 7.33 17.39
C GLY A 77 2.62 6.38 16.20
N GLN A 78 3.43 6.68 15.17
CA GLN A 78 3.57 5.80 14.01
C GLN A 78 4.39 4.55 14.31
N ALA A 79 5.50 4.66 15.04
CA ALA A 79 6.39 3.53 15.35
C ALA A 79 5.71 2.46 16.23
N LEU A 80 4.76 2.87 17.09
CA LEU A 80 3.96 1.94 17.87
C LEU A 80 2.66 1.56 17.16
N GLY A 81 2.02 2.51 16.48
CA GLY A 81 0.69 2.35 15.89
C GLY A 81 0.65 1.59 14.57
N LEU A 82 1.75 1.52 13.82
CA LEU A 82 1.79 0.81 12.52
C LEU A 82 2.41 -0.59 12.64
N PRO A 83 3.69 -0.77 13.07
CA PRO A 83 4.35 -2.07 13.00
C PRO A 83 3.73 -3.12 13.92
N LEU A 84 3.40 -2.76 15.17
CA LEU A 84 2.91 -3.73 16.16
C LEU A 84 1.51 -4.27 15.81
N PRO A 85 0.50 -3.43 15.51
CA PRO A 85 -0.80 -3.94 15.10
C PRO A 85 -0.74 -4.70 13.77
N MET A 86 0.17 -4.31 12.86
CA MET A 86 0.36 -5.03 11.60
C MET A 86 0.99 -6.40 11.79
N ALA A 87 2.02 -6.51 12.64
CA ALA A 87 2.60 -7.81 12.98
C ALA A 87 1.56 -8.74 13.63
N LEU A 88 0.74 -8.20 14.53
CA LEU A 88 -0.37 -8.95 15.13
C LEU A 88 -1.39 -9.39 14.07
N LEU A 89 -1.83 -8.48 13.20
CA LEU A 89 -2.84 -8.77 12.19
C LEU A 89 -2.33 -9.80 11.16
N ALA A 90 -1.08 -9.66 10.71
CA ALA A 90 -0.43 -10.61 9.81
C ALA A 90 -0.30 -11.99 10.45
N PHE A 91 0.13 -12.04 11.72
CA PHE A 91 0.19 -13.30 12.48
C PHE A 91 -1.19 -13.95 12.59
N VAL A 92 -2.20 -13.20 13.03
CA VAL A 92 -3.57 -13.72 13.17
C VAL A 92 -4.11 -14.18 11.81
N GLY A 93 -3.88 -13.44 10.74
CA GLY A 93 -4.29 -13.85 9.39
C GLY A 93 -3.68 -15.18 8.98
N VAL A 94 -2.36 -15.35 9.13
CA VAL A 94 -1.66 -16.60 8.79
C VAL A 94 -2.08 -17.75 9.71
N ALA A 95 -2.14 -17.50 11.02
CA ALA A 95 -2.54 -18.48 12.02
C ALA A 95 -3.97 -18.99 11.75
N VAL A 96 -4.95 -18.08 11.68
CA VAL A 96 -6.34 -18.45 11.46
C VAL A 96 -6.52 -19.15 10.10
N THR A 97 -5.86 -18.69 9.04
CA THR A 97 -5.90 -19.37 7.72
C THR A 97 -5.34 -20.78 7.83
N SER A 98 -4.22 -20.98 8.54
CA SER A 98 -3.64 -22.30 8.78
C SER A 98 -4.60 -23.20 9.58
N ALA A 99 -5.25 -22.65 10.61
CA ALA A 99 -6.25 -23.37 11.41
C ALA A 99 -7.46 -23.83 10.56
N THR A 100 -7.89 -23.05 9.57
CA THR A 100 -9.02 -23.45 8.70
C THR A 100 -8.76 -24.72 7.90
N VAL A 101 -7.50 -25.05 7.61
CA VAL A 101 -7.15 -26.32 6.96
C VAL A 101 -7.50 -27.51 7.87
N ILE A 102 -7.31 -27.35 9.18
CA ILE A 102 -7.64 -28.37 10.18
C ILE A 102 -9.16 -28.44 10.39
N ILE A 103 -9.80 -27.27 10.52
CA ILE A 103 -11.22 -27.16 10.86
C ILE A 103 -12.13 -27.56 9.68
N TYR A 104 -11.78 -27.13 8.46
CA TYR A 104 -12.63 -27.23 7.26
C TYR A 104 -11.99 -28.01 6.11
N GLY A 105 -10.72 -28.44 6.23
CA GLY A 105 -10.03 -29.17 5.16
C GLY A 105 -9.45 -28.28 4.05
N GLU A 106 -9.61 -26.95 4.13
CA GLU A 106 -9.11 -26.00 3.13
C GLU A 106 -8.67 -24.67 3.77
N ALA A 107 -7.74 -23.97 3.10
CA ALA A 107 -7.22 -22.69 3.58
C ALA A 107 -8.16 -21.54 3.19
N ILE A 108 -8.85 -20.97 4.18
CA ILE A 108 -9.76 -19.84 4.00
C ILE A 108 -9.09 -18.57 4.53
N TRP A 109 -8.60 -17.74 3.62
CA TRP A 109 -7.93 -16.48 3.94
C TRP A 109 -8.89 -15.28 3.99
N ASP A 110 -10.05 -15.38 3.33
CA ASP A 110 -11.06 -14.33 3.34
C ASP A 110 -11.84 -14.36 4.68
N PRO A 111 -11.73 -13.31 5.51
CA PRO A 111 -12.40 -13.25 6.81
C PRO A 111 -13.93 -13.24 6.68
N VAL A 112 -14.50 -12.75 5.58
CA VAL A 112 -15.95 -12.76 5.36
C VAL A 112 -16.42 -14.18 5.06
N ALA A 113 -15.73 -14.87 4.15
CA ALA A 113 -16.00 -16.28 3.85
C ALA A 113 -15.84 -17.17 5.09
N LEU A 114 -14.78 -16.96 5.87
CA LEU A 114 -14.55 -17.67 7.12
C LEU A 114 -15.70 -17.44 8.11
N THR A 115 -16.08 -16.18 8.32
CA THR A 115 -17.16 -15.84 9.24
C THR A 115 -18.48 -16.49 8.83
N GLY A 116 -18.77 -16.56 7.53
CA GLY A 116 -19.94 -17.26 7.01
C GLY A 116 -19.99 -18.76 7.35
N ARG A 117 -18.83 -19.41 7.54
CA ARG A 117 -18.73 -20.83 7.91
C ARG A 117 -18.72 -21.10 9.41
N MET A 118 -18.51 -20.08 10.25
CA MET A 118 -18.46 -20.25 11.71
C MET A 118 -19.81 -20.64 12.31
N GLY A 119 -20.93 -20.23 11.70
CA GLY A 119 -22.30 -20.55 12.14
C GLY A 119 -22.71 -19.90 13.48
N GLY A 120 -24.02 -19.86 13.74
CA GLY A 120 -24.59 -19.35 15.00
C GLY A 120 -24.58 -17.82 15.17
N SER A 121 -24.86 -17.33 16.39
CA SER A 121 -24.93 -15.90 16.71
C SER A 121 -23.57 -15.18 16.67
N ALA A 122 -22.47 -15.93 16.78
CA ALA A 122 -21.10 -15.41 16.66
C ALA A 122 -20.83 -14.78 15.28
N VAL A 123 -21.48 -15.29 14.22
CA VAL A 123 -21.40 -14.76 12.85
C VAL A 123 -21.85 -13.30 12.82
N VAL A 124 -22.98 -12.98 13.46
CA VAL A 124 -23.53 -11.62 13.45
C VAL A 124 -22.57 -10.65 14.13
N VAL A 125 -22.03 -11.03 15.29
CA VAL A 125 -21.06 -10.21 16.02
C VAL A 125 -19.78 -10.02 15.21
N ALA A 126 -19.26 -11.09 14.61
CA ALA A 126 -18.06 -11.04 13.79
C ALA A 126 -18.25 -10.19 12.52
N LEU A 127 -19.37 -10.31 11.82
CA LEU A 127 -19.68 -9.49 10.64
C LEU A 127 -19.87 -8.01 11.00
N LEU A 128 -20.55 -7.70 12.11
CA LEU A 128 -20.67 -6.32 12.60
C LEU A 128 -19.30 -5.73 12.95
N ALA A 129 -18.45 -6.53 13.57
CA ALA A 129 -17.11 -6.13 13.93
C ALA A 129 -16.23 -5.91 12.68
N LEU A 130 -16.32 -6.79 11.68
CA LEU A 130 -15.66 -6.64 10.37
C LEU A 130 -16.15 -5.40 9.61
N LEU A 131 -17.45 -5.14 9.64
CA LEU A 131 -18.04 -3.93 9.06
C LEU A 131 -17.46 -2.68 9.71
N LEU A 132 -17.43 -2.64 11.04
CA LEU A 132 -16.86 -1.51 11.78
C LEU A 132 -15.38 -1.32 11.46
N ALA A 133 -14.59 -2.40 11.47
CA ALA A 133 -13.18 -2.37 11.12
C ALA A 133 -12.95 -1.81 9.71
N THR A 134 -13.71 -2.30 8.73
CA THR A 134 -13.64 -1.86 7.34
C THR A 134 -13.97 -0.37 7.22
N LEU A 135 -15.05 0.09 7.87
CA LEU A 135 -15.46 1.49 7.85
C LEU A 135 -14.40 2.41 8.46
N THR A 136 -13.86 2.05 9.64
CA THR A 136 -12.89 2.90 10.34
C THR A 136 -11.59 3.04 9.56
N THR A 137 -11.09 1.95 8.98
CA THR A 137 -9.83 1.97 8.22
C THR A 137 -10.02 2.64 6.87
N ASN A 138 -11.12 2.36 6.16
CA ASN A 138 -11.37 2.94 4.85
C ASN A 138 -11.54 4.46 4.92
N LEU A 139 -12.25 4.97 5.93
CA LEU A 139 -12.42 6.41 6.12
C LEU A 139 -11.07 7.10 6.32
N ALA A 140 -10.25 6.59 7.25
CA ALA A 140 -8.95 7.20 7.54
C ALA A 140 -7.96 7.04 6.38
N ALA A 141 -7.74 5.82 5.89
CA ALA A 141 -6.66 5.56 4.94
C ALA A 141 -6.99 5.96 3.49
N ASN A 142 -8.26 5.84 3.06
CA ASN A 142 -8.61 5.91 1.64
C ASN A 142 -9.47 7.11 1.25
N VAL A 143 -10.12 7.79 2.20
CA VAL A 143 -11.00 8.93 1.88
C VAL A 143 -10.34 10.27 2.17
N VAL A 144 -9.56 10.39 3.25
CA VAL A 144 -8.99 11.68 3.69
C VAL A 144 -8.06 12.29 2.65
N ALA A 145 -7.09 11.52 2.16
CA ALA A 145 -6.09 12.01 1.20
C ALA A 145 -6.70 12.51 -0.12
N PRO A 146 -7.54 11.74 -0.84
CA PRO A 146 -8.16 12.23 -2.06
C PRO A 146 -9.17 13.35 -1.79
N ALA A 147 -9.87 13.36 -0.64
CA ALA A 147 -10.75 14.47 -0.27
C ALA A 147 -9.97 15.79 -0.11
N ASN A 148 -8.81 15.77 0.57
CA ASN A 148 -7.89 16.91 0.63
C ASN A 148 -7.38 17.27 -0.78
N GLY A 149 -7.02 16.28 -1.59
CA GLY A 149 -6.55 16.48 -2.96
C GLY A 149 -7.55 17.23 -3.84
N PHE A 150 -8.82 16.77 -3.85
CA PHE A 150 -9.87 17.44 -4.61
C PHE A 150 -10.20 18.83 -4.07
N SER A 151 -10.21 19.03 -2.75
CA SER A 151 -10.44 20.36 -2.19
C SER A 151 -9.29 21.32 -2.50
N ASN A 152 -8.05 20.83 -2.55
CA ASN A 152 -6.89 21.66 -2.90
C ASN A 152 -6.82 21.98 -4.40
N LEU A 153 -7.40 21.14 -5.26
CA LEU A 153 -7.44 21.37 -6.71
C LEU A 153 -8.36 22.54 -7.09
N ALA A 154 -9.48 22.70 -6.37
CA ALA A 154 -10.44 23.78 -6.62
C ALA A 154 -11.11 24.23 -5.31
N PRO A 155 -10.39 24.94 -4.42
CA PRO A 155 -10.84 25.22 -3.05
C PRO A 155 -12.12 26.08 -2.97
N GLU A 156 -12.36 26.92 -3.97
CA GLU A 156 -13.59 27.73 -4.05
C GLU A 156 -14.84 26.91 -4.43
N LYS A 157 -14.65 25.73 -5.05
CA LYS A 157 -15.74 24.92 -5.64
C LYS A 157 -15.94 23.58 -4.93
N ILE A 158 -14.87 23.03 -4.36
CA ILE A 158 -14.86 21.68 -3.78
C ILE A 158 -14.49 21.78 -2.31
N SER A 159 -15.49 21.60 -1.44
CA SER A 159 -15.24 21.41 -0.01
C SER A 159 -14.66 20.02 0.27
N PHE A 160 -14.02 19.84 1.43
CA PHE A 160 -13.54 18.53 1.88
C PHE A 160 -14.64 17.45 1.83
N ARG A 161 -15.86 17.81 2.24
CA ARG A 161 -17.03 16.89 2.18
C ARG A 161 -17.36 16.50 0.73
N MET A 162 -17.36 17.46 -0.19
CA MET A 162 -17.58 17.19 -1.61
C MET A 162 -16.45 16.32 -2.19
N GLY A 163 -15.19 16.58 -1.83
CA GLY A 163 -14.05 15.74 -2.19
C GLY A 163 -14.21 14.28 -1.74
N GLY A 164 -14.75 14.07 -0.53
CA GLY A 164 -15.11 12.73 -0.04
C GLY A 164 -16.18 12.03 -0.88
N TYR A 165 -17.24 12.74 -1.30
CA TYR A 165 -18.27 12.17 -2.18
C TYR A 165 -17.73 11.86 -3.58
N ILE A 166 -16.89 12.72 -4.15
CA ILE A 166 -16.21 12.47 -5.44
C ILE A 166 -15.35 11.21 -5.33
N THR A 167 -14.58 11.09 -4.25
CA THR A 167 -13.75 9.91 -3.97
C THR A 167 -14.59 8.63 -3.93
N ALA A 168 -15.72 8.65 -3.21
CA ALA A 168 -16.61 7.49 -3.13
C ALA A 168 -17.18 7.10 -4.50
N GLY A 169 -17.61 8.09 -5.29
CA GLY A 169 -18.12 7.86 -6.65
C GLY A 169 -17.08 7.24 -7.58
N ILE A 170 -15.87 7.80 -7.62
CA ILE A 170 -14.76 7.27 -8.42
C ILE A 170 -14.36 5.87 -7.93
N GLY A 171 -14.28 5.66 -6.61
CA GLY A 171 -13.93 4.37 -6.02
C GLY A 171 -14.88 3.24 -6.40
N ILE A 172 -16.18 3.54 -6.58
CA ILE A 172 -17.16 2.57 -7.10
C ILE A 172 -16.98 2.38 -8.62
N ALA A 173 -16.79 3.49 -9.36
CA ALA A 173 -16.69 3.50 -10.81
C ALA A 173 -15.45 2.77 -11.36
N ILE A 174 -14.39 2.59 -10.57
CA ILE A 174 -13.21 1.81 -10.98
C ILE A 174 -13.40 0.29 -10.85
N PHE A 175 -14.56 -0.19 -10.37
CA PHE A 175 -14.87 -1.62 -10.20
C PHE A 175 -13.78 -2.39 -9.42
N PRO A 176 -13.42 -1.99 -8.18
CA PRO A 176 -12.25 -2.53 -7.48
C PRO A 176 -12.35 -4.03 -7.21
N TRP A 177 -13.56 -4.58 -7.11
CA TRP A 177 -13.77 -6.03 -6.98
C TRP A 177 -13.24 -6.84 -8.16
N LYS A 178 -13.12 -6.25 -9.36
CA LYS A 178 -12.46 -6.89 -10.51
C LYS A 178 -10.95 -6.99 -10.32
N LEU A 179 -10.33 -6.03 -9.64
CA LEU A 179 -8.90 -6.06 -9.32
C LEU A 179 -8.58 -7.08 -8.23
N LEU A 180 -9.57 -7.44 -7.41
CA LEU A 180 -9.47 -8.42 -6.32
C LEU A 180 -9.85 -9.85 -6.74
N GLU A 181 -10.25 -10.07 -7.99
CA GLU A 181 -10.77 -11.36 -8.47
C GLU A 181 -9.72 -12.49 -8.37
N SER A 182 -8.42 -12.16 -8.43
CA SER A 182 -7.36 -13.11 -8.13
C SER A 182 -6.22 -12.49 -7.33
N THR A 183 -5.63 -13.27 -6.42
CA THR A 183 -4.45 -12.86 -5.64
C THR A 183 -3.27 -12.48 -6.54
N GLY A 184 -3.11 -13.19 -7.67
CA GLY A 184 -2.06 -12.92 -8.64
C GLY A 184 -2.22 -11.56 -9.33
N ALA A 185 -3.42 -11.27 -9.84
CA ALA A 185 -3.70 -9.96 -10.42
C ALA A 185 -3.53 -8.84 -9.39
N TYR A 186 -4.00 -9.05 -8.16
CA TYR A 186 -3.89 -8.07 -7.10
C TYR A 186 -2.44 -7.76 -6.71
N ILE A 187 -1.62 -8.79 -6.44
CA ILE A 187 -0.24 -8.60 -6.00
C ILE A 187 0.64 -8.16 -7.17
N PHE A 188 0.71 -8.98 -8.23
CA PHE A 188 1.74 -8.84 -9.26
C PHE A 188 1.38 -7.81 -10.33
N THR A 189 0.10 -7.51 -10.55
CA THR A 189 -0.32 -6.52 -11.54
C THR A 189 -0.67 -5.20 -10.88
N TRP A 190 -1.60 -5.22 -9.93
CA TRP A 190 -2.10 -4.00 -9.31
C TRP A 190 -1.07 -3.39 -8.34
N LEU A 191 -0.70 -4.07 -7.27
CA LEU A 191 0.17 -3.49 -6.23
C LEU A 191 1.58 -3.16 -6.76
N ILE A 192 2.20 -4.04 -7.55
CA ILE A 192 3.51 -3.76 -8.15
C ILE A 192 3.41 -2.66 -9.23
N GLY A 193 2.39 -2.69 -10.09
CA GLY A 193 2.17 -1.65 -11.10
C GLY A 193 1.95 -0.28 -10.47
N TYR A 194 1.21 -0.26 -9.37
CA TYR A 194 0.98 0.93 -8.57
C TYR A 194 2.28 1.44 -7.90
N SER A 195 3.08 0.52 -7.35
CA SER A 195 4.43 0.81 -6.84
C SER A 195 5.34 1.45 -7.89
N ALA A 196 5.24 1.02 -9.15
CA ALA A 196 6.03 1.55 -10.25
C ALA A 196 5.78 3.04 -10.51
N LEU A 197 4.59 3.55 -10.17
CA LEU A 197 4.24 4.96 -10.29
C LEU A 197 4.58 5.76 -9.04
N LEU A 198 4.26 5.22 -7.86
CA LEU A 198 4.42 5.94 -6.61
C LEU A 198 5.87 6.01 -6.13
N GLY A 199 6.69 5.00 -6.42
CA GLY A 199 8.12 5.00 -6.08
C GLY A 199 8.85 6.22 -6.66
N PRO A 200 8.72 6.51 -7.98
CA PRO A 200 9.25 7.73 -8.59
C PRO A 200 8.81 9.04 -7.91
N ILE A 201 7.53 9.17 -7.57
CA ILE A 201 7.00 10.35 -6.88
C ILE A 201 7.68 10.50 -5.52
N ALA A 202 7.77 9.42 -4.74
CA ALA A 202 8.47 9.42 -3.46
C ALA A 202 9.94 9.83 -3.61
N GLY A 203 10.63 9.30 -4.62
CA GLY A 203 12.02 9.63 -4.92
C GLY A 203 12.24 11.12 -5.19
N ILE A 204 11.37 11.73 -6.00
CA ILE A 204 11.41 13.17 -6.30
C ILE A 204 11.15 13.98 -5.03
N MET A 205 10.11 13.65 -4.27
CA MET A 205 9.75 14.38 -3.05
C MET A 205 10.87 14.33 -2.00
N LEU A 206 11.47 13.16 -1.77
CA LEU A 206 12.58 12.99 -0.84
C LEU A 206 13.81 13.77 -1.29
N ALA A 207 14.15 13.69 -2.58
CA ALA A 207 15.27 14.43 -3.15
C ALA A 207 15.08 15.95 -3.05
N ASP A 208 13.89 16.44 -3.40
CA ASP A 208 13.58 17.87 -3.32
C ASP A 208 13.67 18.39 -1.88
N TYR A 209 12.94 17.76 -0.96
CA TYR A 209 12.81 18.26 0.40
C TYR A 209 14.10 18.12 1.21
N PHE A 210 14.73 16.94 1.23
CA PHE A 210 15.88 16.69 2.11
C PHE A 210 17.21 17.13 1.51
N LEU A 211 17.41 16.99 0.19
CA LEU A 211 18.73 17.15 -0.42
C LEU A 211 18.89 18.51 -1.12
N ILE A 212 17.91 18.92 -1.94
CA ILE A 212 17.94 20.22 -2.62
C ILE A 212 17.62 21.34 -1.63
N ARG A 213 16.46 21.25 -0.98
CA ARG A 213 15.93 22.30 -0.10
C ARG A 213 16.39 22.20 1.34
N ARG A 214 17.04 21.09 1.72
CA ARG A 214 17.60 20.86 3.06
C ARG A 214 16.59 21.14 4.18
N THR A 215 15.35 20.68 4.00
CA THR A 215 14.21 20.85 4.92
C THR A 215 13.69 22.28 5.09
N GLN A 216 14.13 23.23 4.25
CA GLN A 216 13.68 24.61 4.25
C GLN A 216 12.67 24.85 3.13
N LEU A 217 11.44 25.23 3.49
CA LEU A 217 10.37 25.56 2.55
C LEU A 217 9.81 26.95 2.87
N ASP A 218 9.68 27.80 1.86
CA ASP A 218 8.81 28.98 1.96
C ASP A 218 7.35 28.55 1.87
N VAL A 219 6.68 28.45 3.01
CA VAL A 219 5.27 28.07 3.09
C VAL A 219 4.38 29.12 2.42
N ALA A 220 4.70 30.41 2.50
CA ALA A 220 3.87 31.45 1.91
C ALA A 220 3.89 31.39 0.38
N ALA A 221 5.04 31.06 -0.22
CA ALA A 221 5.16 30.90 -1.65
C ALA A 221 4.41 29.67 -2.21
N LEU A 222 4.14 28.64 -1.39
CA LEU A 222 3.32 27.48 -1.82
C LEU A 222 1.85 27.85 -2.13
N PHE A 223 1.37 28.97 -1.60
CA PHE A 223 -0.01 29.46 -1.80
C PHE A 223 -0.11 30.61 -2.81
N ARG A 224 0.96 30.89 -3.57
CA ARG A 224 0.99 31.95 -4.58
C ARG A 224 1.14 31.34 -5.97
N HIS A 225 0.43 31.91 -6.95
CA HIS A 225 0.53 31.50 -8.35
C HIS A 225 1.89 31.85 -8.97
N GLU A 226 2.48 32.96 -8.51
CA GLU A 226 3.81 33.42 -8.91
C GLU A 226 4.75 33.34 -7.71
N GLY A 227 5.91 32.69 -7.90
CA GLY A 227 6.89 32.48 -6.84
C GLY A 227 7.92 31.42 -7.23
N GLU A 228 8.76 31.00 -6.29
CA GLU A 228 9.82 30.02 -6.53
C GLU A 228 9.31 28.65 -7.01
N TYR A 229 8.04 28.31 -6.72
CA TYR A 229 7.42 27.04 -7.07
C TYR A 229 6.58 27.09 -8.36
N SER A 230 6.52 28.24 -9.06
CA SER A 230 5.72 28.36 -10.29
C SER A 230 6.41 27.73 -11.51
N TYR A 231 7.73 27.63 -11.49
CA TYR A 231 8.57 27.05 -12.55
C TYR A 231 8.16 27.52 -13.97
N ARG A 232 7.87 26.58 -14.89
CA ARG A 232 7.45 26.91 -16.26
C ARG A 232 5.96 26.60 -16.42
N GLY A 233 5.14 27.65 -16.36
CA GLY A 233 3.68 27.54 -16.51
C GLY A 233 3.02 26.67 -15.45
N GLY A 234 3.54 26.67 -14.22
CA GLY A 234 3.07 25.83 -13.11
C GLY A 234 3.74 24.45 -13.03
N TRP A 235 4.57 24.08 -14.01
CA TRP A 235 5.20 22.76 -14.07
C TRP A 235 6.70 22.85 -13.84
N ASN A 236 7.23 21.99 -12.96
CA ASN A 236 8.66 21.76 -12.85
C ASN A 236 9.10 20.73 -13.92
N PRO A 237 9.79 21.14 -15.01
CA PRO A 237 10.17 20.20 -16.06
C PRO A 237 11.15 19.13 -15.55
N ALA A 238 11.99 19.47 -14.57
CA ALA A 238 12.92 18.50 -13.96
C ALA A 238 12.16 17.38 -13.24
N ALA A 239 11.11 17.73 -12.48
CA ALA A 239 10.25 16.75 -11.81
C ALA A 239 9.50 15.87 -12.81
N VAL A 240 8.93 16.45 -13.86
CA VAL A 240 8.21 15.69 -14.89
C VAL A 240 9.14 14.73 -15.63
N ILE A 241 10.34 15.18 -16.03
CA ILE A 241 11.33 14.32 -16.68
C ILE A 241 11.78 13.20 -15.74
N ALA A 242 12.06 13.51 -14.47
CA ALA A 242 12.43 12.52 -13.47
C ALA A 242 11.34 11.46 -13.26
N LEU A 243 10.07 11.89 -13.21
CA LEU A 243 8.92 11.00 -13.06
C LEU A 243 8.83 10.04 -14.26
N VAL A 244 8.88 10.58 -15.48
CA VAL A 244 8.82 9.79 -16.71
C VAL A 244 9.98 8.78 -16.75
N LEU A 245 11.21 9.21 -16.48
CA LEU A 245 12.38 8.31 -16.49
C LEU A 245 12.37 7.28 -15.35
N GLY A 246 11.72 7.57 -14.22
CA GLY A 246 11.52 6.59 -13.14
C GLY A 246 10.45 5.55 -13.46
N VAL A 247 9.39 5.93 -14.19
CA VAL A 247 8.27 5.03 -14.54
C VAL A 247 8.60 4.17 -15.75
N LEU A 248 9.19 4.75 -16.81
CA LEU A 248 9.39 4.09 -18.11
C LEU A 248 10.07 2.70 -18.03
N PRO A 249 11.12 2.47 -17.23
CA PRO A 249 11.76 1.15 -17.15
C PRO A 249 10.85 0.04 -16.63
N ASN A 250 9.80 0.38 -15.87
CA ASN A 250 8.85 -0.57 -15.32
C ASN A 250 7.73 -0.95 -16.30
N LEU A 251 7.51 -0.12 -17.33
CA LEU A 251 6.37 -0.24 -18.23
C LEU A 251 6.34 -1.59 -18.98
N PRO A 252 7.45 -2.13 -19.52
CA PRO A 252 7.38 -3.41 -20.22
C PRO A 252 6.99 -4.58 -19.30
N GLY A 253 7.54 -4.64 -18.09
CA GLY A 253 7.17 -5.67 -17.10
C GLY A 253 5.72 -5.55 -16.64
N PHE A 254 5.23 -4.31 -16.46
CA PHE A 254 3.81 -4.06 -16.18
C PHE A 254 2.90 -4.53 -17.31
N LEU A 255 3.25 -4.24 -18.57
CA LEU A 255 2.44 -4.65 -19.73
C LEU A 255 2.36 -6.18 -19.86
N GLN A 256 3.44 -6.90 -19.54
CA GLN A 256 3.40 -8.36 -19.47
C GLN A 256 2.50 -8.84 -18.32
N ALA A 257 2.67 -8.29 -17.11
CA ALA A 257 1.86 -8.67 -15.95
C ALA A 257 0.36 -8.42 -16.18
N ALA A 258 0.02 -7.32 -16.84
CA ALA A 258 -1.35 -6.95 -17.21
C ALA A 258 -1.90 -7.72 -18.42
N GLY A 259 -1.11 -8.59 -19.05
CA GLY A 259 -1.55 -9.45 -20.16
C GLY A 259 -1.66 -8.74 -21.52
N PHE A 260 -1.11 -7.54 -21.67
CA PHE A 260 -1.10 -6.82 -22.95
C PHE A 260 -0.05 -7.36 -23.93
N VAL A 261 1.01 -7.99 -23.42
CA VAL A 261 2.07 -8.63 -24.21
C VAL A 261 2.38 -10.01 -23.67
N SER A 262 2.77 -10.94 -24.55
CA SER A 262 3.04 -12.34 -24.19
C SER A 262 4.37 -12.56 -23.50
N GLY A 263 5.31 -11.60 -23.60
CA GLY A 263 6.61 -11.68 -22.95
C GLY A 263 7.45 -10.44 -23.19
N VAL A 264 8.29 -10.10 -22.22
CA VAL A 264 9.34 -9.10 -22.32
C VAL A 264 10.68 -9.70 -21.88
N PRO A 265 11.83 -9.12 -22.28
CA PRO A 265 13.13 -9.56 -21.78
C PRO A 265 13.18 -9.62 -20.25
N ASP A 266 13.85 -10.63 -19.70
CA ASP A 266 13.90 -10.90 -18.25
C ASP A 266 14.39 -9.71 -17.43
N THR A 267 15.22 -8.84 -18.02
CA THR A 267 15.65 -7.60 -17.39
C THR A 267 14.48 -6.70 -16.99
N PHE A 268 13.44 -6.58 -17.81
CA PHE A 268 12.27 -5.76 -17.49
C PHE A 268 11.38 -6.42 -16.44
N ASN A 269 11.29 -7.76 -16.42
CA ASN A 269 10.60 -8.49 -15.36
C ASN A 269 11.32 -8.34 -14.02
N ALA A 270 12.65 -8.34 -14.03
CA ALA A 270 13.46 -8.06 -12.85
C ALA A 270 13.26 -6.61 -12.37
N ILE A 271 13.34 -5.62 -13.27
CA ILE A 271 13.08 -4.22 -12.92
C ILE A 271 11.70 -4.06 -12.27
N TYR A 272 10.67 -4.64 -12.89
CA TYR A 272 9.30 -4.57 -12.40
C TYR A 272 9.12 -5.28 -11.05
N THR A 273 9.82 -6.38 -10.80
CA THR A 273 9.84 -7.04 -9.48
C THR A 273 10.29 -6.08 -8.36
N TYR A 274 11.19 -5.14 -8.67
CA TYR A 274 11.69 -4.12 -7.75
C TYR A 274 11.15 -2.72 -8.07
N ALA A 275 9.98 -2.62 -8.71
CA ALA A 275 9.50 -1.39 -9.34
C ALA A 275 9.53 -0.16 -8.43
N TRP A 276 9.13 -0.32 -7.17
CA TRP A 276 9.19 0.73 -6.17
C TRP A 276 10.61 1.30 -6.00
N PHE A 277 11.58 0.42 -5.74
CA PHE A 277 12.94 0.79 -5.40
C PHE A 277 13.67 1.36 -6.61
N VAL A 278 13.51 0.73 -7.77
CA VAL A 278 14.09 1.23 -9.02
C VAL A 278 13.52 2.60 -9.35
N GLY A 279 12.19 2.74 -9.32
CA GLY A 279 11.53 4.01 -9.62
C GLY A 279 11.95 5.13 -8.67
N LEU A 280 12.00 4.86 -7.37
CA LEU A 280 12.46 5.81 -6.34
C LEU A 280 13.88 6.29 -6.60
N LEU A 281 14.81 5.36 -6.81
CA LEU A 281 16.22 5.68 -6.99
C LEU A 281 16.49 6.41 -8.32
N VAL A 282 15.89 5.94 -9.42
CA VAL A 282 16.06 6.55 -10.74
C VAL A 282 15.47 7.96 -10.76
N ALA A 283 14.22 8.13 -10.33
CA ALA A 283 13.58 9.45 -10.34
C ALA A 283 14.28 10.41 -9.38
N GLY A 284 14.64 9.96 -8.17
CA GLY A 284 15.39 10.76 -7.21
C GLY A 284 16.73 11.22 -7.78
N ALA A 285 17.52 10.30 -8.36
CA ALA A 285 18.82 10.64 -8.95
C ALA A 285 18.69 11.60 -10.15
N VAL A 286 17.76 11.34 -11.08
CA VAL A 286 17.52 12.23 -12.23
C VAL A 286 17.09 13.62 -11.74
N TYR A 287 16.17 13.68 -10.77
CA TYR A 287 15.71 14.95 -10.22
C TYR A 287 16.86 15.75 -9.59
N LEU A 288 17.69 15.11 -8.78
CA LEU A 288 18.88 15.72 -8.20
C LEU A 288 19.81 16.28 -9.28
N LEU A 289 20.12 15.49 -10.31
CA LEU A 289 21.01 15.92 -11.39
C LEU A 289 20.48 17.15 -12.15
N LEU A 290 19.17 17.18 -12.42
CA LEU A 290 18.53 18.27 -13.15
C LEU A 290 18.35 19.54 -12.29
N MET A 291 18.13 19.38 -10.98
CA MET A 291 17.93 20.49 -10.06
C MET A 291 19.22 21.05 -9.46
N ARG A 292 20.36 20.32 -9.49
CA ARG A 292 21.64 20.75 -8.89
C ARG A 292 22.21 22.06 -9.47
N LYS A 293 21.75 22.48 -10.66
CA LYS A 293 22.20 23.70 -11.34
C LYS A 293 21.22 24.87 -11.24
N ARG A 294 20.16 24.74 -10.45
CA ARG A 294 19.17 25.78 -10.17
C ARG A 294 19.26 26.16 -8.70
#